data_AF-A0A6A0AFV9-F1
#
_entry.id   AF-A0A6A0AFV9-F1
#
_cell.length_a   1.000
_cell.length_b   1.000
_cell.length_c   1.000
_cell.angle_alpha   90.00
_cell.angle_beta   90.00
_cell.angle_gamma   90.00
#
_symmetry.space_group_name_H-M   'P 1'
#
loop_
_entity.id
_entity.type
_entity.pdbx_description
1 polymer ?
#
loop_
_entity_poly.entity_id
_entity_poly.type
_entity_poly.pdbx_seq_one_letter_code
_entity_poly.pdbx_strand_id
1 'polypeptide(L)'
;MSAVRSVLVRRVRACKCCKGYGITRCRLCDGQGAVEWVGKNNHQENCPLCMTKRYITCTECGGHYHRKMFAHIRAPSKVLVPEFLAGA
;
A
#
# COMPACT_ATOMS: atom_id res chain seq x y z
N MET A 1 -27.65 -7.41 -10.06
CA MET A 1 -26.28 -7.13 -9.58
C MET A 1 -25.67 -5.80 -10.09
N SER A 2 -26.02 -5.32 -11.30
CA SER A 2 -25.51 -4.04 -11.85
C SER A 2 -25.82 -2.79 -10.99
N ALA A 3 -27.04 -2.68 -10.45
CA ALA A 3 -27.45 -1.52 -9.65
C ALA A 3 -26.68 -1.38 -8.32
N VAL A 4 -26.38 -2.49 -7.64
CA VAL A 4 -25.59 -2.46 -6.39
C VAL A 4 -24.17 -1.97 -6.67
N ARG A 5 -23.57 -2.43 -7.76
CA ARG A 5 -22.24 -2.00 -8.19
C ARG A 5 -22.20 -0.49 -8.48
N SER A 6 -23.20 0.04 -9.18
CA SER A 6 -23.22 1.48 -9.53
C SER A 6 -23.37 2.37 -8.28
N VAL A 7 -24.17 1.96 -7.30
CA VAL A 7 -24.30 2.66 -6.01
C VAL A 7 -22.97 2.69 -5.26
N LEU A 8 -22.28 1.54 -5.16
CA LEU A 8 -20.99 1.45 -4.47
C LEU A 8 -19.90 2.30 -5.17
N VAL A 9 -19.83 2.27 -6.50
CA VAL A 9 -18.89 3.11 -7.26
C VAL A 9 -19.16 4.60 -7.02
N ARG A 10 -20.43 5.04 -7.02
CA ARG A 10 -20.79 6.44 -6.75
C ARG A 10 -20.38 6.85 -5.33
N ARG A 11 -20.62 6.00 -4.34
CA ARG A 11 -20.20 6.24 -2.95
C ARG A 11 -18.68 6.44 -2.84
N VAL A 12 -17.89 5.60 -3.49
CA VAL A 12 -16.43 5.74 -3.49
C VAL A 12 -16.00 7.02 -4.18
N ARG A 13 -16.53 7.32 -5.38
CA ARG A 13 -16.17 8.53 -6.14
C ARG A 13 -16.49 9.83 -5.41
N ALA A 14 -17.56 9.87 -4.62
CA ALA A 14 -17.96 11.02 -3.83
C ALA A 14 -17.25 11.11 -2.46
N CYS A 15 -16.44 10.12 -2.10
CA CYS A 15 -15.82 10.07 -0.78
C CYS A 15 -14.76 11.16 -0.61
N LYS A 16 -14.97 12.05 0.36
CA LYS A 16 -14.03 13.14 0.69
C LYS A 16 -12.74 12.65 1.35
N CYS A 17 -12.81 11.54 2.10
CA CYS A 17 -11.65 10.97 2.80
C CYS A 17 -10.59 10.44 1.83
N CYS A 18 -11.00 9.58 0.90
CA CYS A 18 -10.09 8.98 -0.08
C CYS A 18 -10.10 9.68 -1.44
N LYS A 19 -10.80 10.82 -1.60
CA LYS A 19 -10.90 11.60 -2.84
C LYS A 19 -11.22 10.76 -4.09
N GLY A 20 -12.06 9.73 -3.94
CA GLY A 20 -12.43 8.85 -5.05
C GLY A 20 -11.51 7.66 -5.32
N TYR A 21 -10.42 7.49 -4.56
CA TYR A 21 -9.46 6.40 -4.75
C TYR A 21 -9.88 5.07 -4.09
N GLY A 22 -10.79 5.09 -3.12
CA GLY A 22 -11.23 3.89 -2.39
C GLY A 22 -10.21 3.31 -1.40
N ILE A 23 -9.04 3.93 -1.28
CA ILE A 23 -7.96 3.53 -0.37
C ILE A 23 -7.44 4.76 0.38
N THR A 24 -6.76 4.50 1.49
CA THR A 24 -6.04 5.52 2.27
C THR A 24 -4.64 5.00 2.60
N ARG A 25 -3.70 5.91 2.87
CA ARG A 25 -2.36 5.55 3.36
C ARG A 25 -2.51 4.68 4.61
N CYS A 26 -1.69 3.62 4.71
CA CYS A 26 -1.74 2.73 5.87
C CYS A 26 -1.35 3.54 7.11
N ARG A 27 -2.21 3.56 8.13
CA ARG A 27 -2.00 4.36 9.35
C ARG A 27 -0.91 3.80 10.26
N LEU A 28 -0.68 2.49 10.21
CA LEU A 28 0.32 1.82 11.06
C LEU A 28 1.74 2.08 10.59
N CYS A 29 2.02 1.89 9.30
CA CYS A 29 3.36 2.07 8.73
C CYS A 29 3.56 3.42 8.04
N ASP A 30 2.59 4.33 8.14
CA ASP A 30 2.52 5.56 7.35
C ASP A 30 2.95 5.33 5.88
N GLY A 31 2.43 4.30 5.23
CA GLY A 31 2.75 3.96 3.84
C GLY A 31 4.19 3.55 3.53
N GLN A 32 5.03 3.23 4.52
CA GLN A 32 6.34 2.63 4.29
C GLN A 32 6.23 1.18 3.82
N GLY A 33 5.21 0.46 4.32
CA GLY A 33 4.99 -0.96 4.05
C GLY A 33 5.72 -1.89 5.01
N ALA A 34 6.58 -1.34 5.87
CA ALA A 34 7.23 -2.01 6.99
C ALA A 34 7.04 -1.18 8.26
N VAL A 35 7.15 -1.83 9.41
CA VAL A 35 7.18 -1.18 10.73
C VAL A 35 8.55 -1.40 11.35
N GLU A 36 9.06 -0.39 12.04
CA GLU A 36 10.31 -0.48 12.79
C GLU A 36 9.98 -0.76 14.25
N TRP A 37 10.56 -1.83 14.78
CA TRP A 37 10.45 -2.19 16.18
C TRP A 37 11.70 -1.69 16.90
N VAL A 38 11.53 -0.67 17.74
CA VAL A 38 12.63 -0.08 18.52
C VAL A 38 12.67 -0.70 19.91
N GLY A 39 13.82 -1.24 20.30
CA GLY A 39 14.00 -1.92 21.59
C GLY A 39 15.42 -2.44 21.75
N LYS A 40 15.59 -3.56 22.47
CA LYS A 40 16.91 -4.20 22.63
C LYS A 40 17.46 -4.73 21.30
N ASN A 41 16.56 -5.12 20.39
CA ASN A 41 16.88 -5.60 19.05
C ASN A 41 16.07 -4.77 18.05
N ASN A 42 16.69 -3.74 17.48
CA ASN A 42 16.06 -2.97 16.41
C ASN A 42 15.95 -3.84 15.16
N HIS A 43 14.73 -4.00 14.66
CA HIS A 43 14.47 -4.75 13.44
C HIS A 43 13.27 -4.17 12.69
N GLN A 44 13.22 -4.44 11.38
CA GLN A 44 12.11 -4.07 10.53
C GLN A 44 11.34 -5.30 10.11
N GLU A 45 10.02 -5.19 10.14
CA GLU A 45 9.12 -6.25 9.69
C GLU A 45 8.09 -5.72 8.71
N ASN A 46 7.56 -6.62 7.88
CA ASN A 46 6.45 -6.29 7.00
C ASN A 46 5.27 -5.77 7.82
N CYS A 47 4.66 -4.67 7.37
CA CYS A 47 3.55 -4.08 8.11
C CYS A 47 2.37 -5.06 8.18
N PRO A 48 1.94 -5.51 9.38
CA PRO A 48 0.90 -6.52 9.51
C PRO A 48 -0.48 -6.02 9.09
N LEU A 49 -0.69 -4.70 9.09
CA LEU A 49 -1.97 -4.10 8.71
C LEU A 49 -2.17 -4.03 7.19
N CYS A 50 -1.15 -3.59 6.45
CA CYS A 50 -1.27 -3.44 4.98
C CYS A 50 -0.63 -4.58 4.20
N MET A 51 0.07 -5.52 4.85
CA MET A 51 0.83 -6.60 4.20
C MET A 51 1.73 -6.04 3.08
N THR A 52 2.54 -5.04 3.42
CA THR A 52 3.49 -4.37 2.49
C THR A 52 2.83 -3.59 1.34
N LYS A 53 1.49 -3.53 1.24
CA LYS A 53 0.76 -2.76 0.21
C LYS A 53 0.89 -1.25 0.38
N ARG A 54 1.25 -0.75 1.56
CA ARG A 54 1.40 0.68 1.92
C ARG A 54 0.10 1.49 1.99
N TYR A 55 -1.02 0.88 1.66
CA TYR A 55 -2.36 1.46 1.79
C TYR A 55 -3.31 0.45 2.42
N ILE A 56 -4.44 0.96 2.91
CA ILE A 56 -5.58 0.18 3.38
C ILE A 56 -6.84 0.63 2.65
N THR A 57 -7.86 -0.23 2.66
CA THR A 57 -9.20 0.14 2.17
C THR A 57 -9.73 1.32 2.97
N CYS A 58 -10.31 2.30 2.28
CA CYS A 58 -10.90 3.46 2.93
C CYS A 58 -12.09 3.03 3.80
N THR A 59 -12.03 3.34 5.10
CA THR A 59 -13.05 2.96 6.09
C THR A 59 -14.39 3.67 5.87
N GLU A 60 -14.38 4.88 5.29
CA GLU A 60 -15.60 5.69 5.08
C GLU A 60 -16.48 5.17 3.93
N CYS A 61 -15.85 4.73 2.83
CA CYS A 61 -16.56 4.30 1.62
C CYS A 61 -16.47 2.80 1.33
N GLY A 62 -15.65 2.05 2.07
CA GLY A 62 -15.43 0.61 1.88
C GLY A 62 -14.59 0.25 0.65
N GLY A 63 -14.16 1.23 -0.16
CA GLY A 63 -13.23 1.03 -1.27
C GLY A 63 -13.69 0.10 -2.39
N HIS A 64 -14.99 -0.22 -2.48
CA HIS A 64 -15.50 -1.14 -3.49
C HIS A 64 -15.42 -0.57 -4.90
N TYR A 65 -14.97 -1.38 -5.86
CA TYR A 65 -14.97 -1.04 -7.30
C TYR A 65 -14.29 0.30 -7.64
N HIS A 66 -13.30 0.69 -6.82
CA HIS A 66 -12.49 1.87 -7.05
C HIS A 66 -11.62 1.71 -8.32
N ARG A 67 -11.08 2.83 -8.82
CA ARG A 67 -10.21 2.81 -10.02
C ARG A 67 -9.06 1.83 -9.81
N LYS A 68 -8.66 1.11 -10.86
CA LYS A 68 -7.42 0.33 -10.83
C LYS A 68 -6.29 1.26 -10.41
N MET A 69 -5.59 0.92 -9.33
CA MET A 69 -4.37 1.63 -8.96
C MET A 69 -3.38 1.52 -10.11
N PHE A 70 -2.72 2.63 -10.42
CA PHE A 70 -1.54 2.58 -11.27
C PHE A 70 -0.49 1.75 -10.54
N ALA A 71 -0.16 0.59 -11.11
CA ALA A 71 0.98 -0.18 -10.65
C ALA A 71 2.23 0.58 -11.09
N HIS A 72 2.75 1.46 -10.24
CA HIS A 72 4.15 1.85 -10.35
C HIS A 72 4.95 0.59 -10.06
N ILE A 73 5.24 -0.18 -11.10
CA ILE A 73 6.26 -1.22 -11.04
C ILE A 73 7.52 -0.42 -10.69
N ARG A 74 7.92 -0.45 -9.41
CA ARG A 74 9.25 -0.03 -9.02
C ARG A 74 10.14 -0.96 -9.80
N ALA A 75 10.77 -0.47 -10.88
CA ALA A 75 11.82 -1.21 -11.54
C ALA A 75 12.74 -1.71 -10.42
N PRO A 76 13.13 -3.00 -10.40
CA PRO A 76 14.01 -3.49 -9.36
C PRO A 76 15.17 -2.51 -9.29
N SER A 77 15.38 -1.91 -8.11
CA SER A 77 16.57 -1.11 -7.85
C SER A 77 17.71 -1.99 -8.30
N LYS A 78 18.45 -1.58 -9.35
CA LYS A 78 19.64 -2.31 -9.80
C LYS A 78 20.43 -2.61 -8.54
N VAL A 79 20.47 -3.89 -8.14
CA VAL A 79 21.36 -4.33 -7.08
C VAL A 79 22.72 -4.11 -7.69
N LEU A 80 23.36 -3.00 -7.33
CA LEU A 80 24.80 -2.85 -7.52
C LEU A 80 25.40 -3.84 -6.54
N VAL A 81 25.56 -5.08 -6.99
CA VAL A 81 26.41 -6.06 -6.30
C VAL A 81 27.82 -5.43 -6.35
N PRO A 82 28.46 -5.13 -5.22
CA PRO A 82 29.87 -4.79 -5.25
C PRO A 82 30.62 -6.04 -5.71
N GLU A 83 31.32 -5.96 -6.84
CA GLU A 83 32.34 -6.93 -7.24
C GLU A 83 33.49 -6.86 -6.22
N PHE A 84 33.32 -7.52 -5.08
CA PHE A 84 34.40 -7.90 -4.19
C PHE A 84 34.28 -9.39 -3.96
N LEU A 85 34.90 -10.17 -4.86
CA LEU A 85 35.52 -11.49 -4.65
C LEU A 85 35.82 -12.12 -6.02
N ALA A 86 36.89 -11.66 -6.66
CA ALA A 86 37.64 -12.43 -7.66
C ALA A 86 39.13 -12.21 -7.41
N GLY A 87 39.58 -12.72 -6.25
CA GLY A 87 40.98 -12.94 -5.94
C GLY A 87 41.14 -14.40 -5.53
N ALA A 88 41.59 -15.22 -6.48
CA ALA A 88 42.32 -16.46 -6.32
C ALA A 88 42.81 -16.92 -7.70
#